data_AF-Q4Q0T3-F1
#
_entry.id   AF-Q4Q0T3-F1
#
_cell.length_a   1.000
_cell.length_b   1.000
_cell.length_c   1.000
_cell.angle_alpha   90.00
_cell.angle_beta   90.00
_cell.angle_gamma   90.00
#
_symmetry.space_group_name_H-M   'P 1'
#
loop_
_entity.id
_entity.type
_entity.pdbx_description
1 polymer ?
#
loop_
_entity_poly.entity_id
_entity_poly.type
_entity_poly.pdbx_seq_one_letter_code
_entity_poly.pdbx_strand_id
1 'polypeptide(L)'
;MPPLAPRRRRRTSELKFCHTKRRRVSEALVERGIGKEFDRTLPFWRCFIDLRLITGRVPEVVTRHTQVLCRIPCKVFKRVDVVWARTTVQLRPVHAPTWQERKNGPRPPRASYTVPAKAAAERAVTQASATNGTPPSGTDGDRALRVYTIDTVHFVHEDAYKRGTGSDHSFHVQSVVLRDAPHILQCVGGSMVSFSLIIYTSLRLAHACDARNCTLQQLGRQLEAVVTVCDESSSTTTTESTSERANNASSAADATRTGQGADAAQQVHSTTQAKRASLARDSDFKSSSEIAAFSVLRAWCPPPTARILILGMGGNSMAHALRVVLGAEALIEVVEVEPAVVVSCMQMGTLHESDTKTKVHLQDADQCLATLPPTTYDFIYMDIFEPIQATMRNLHPWVLATRTLLKPGGLLVMNDHHLPSAAGVAPYAKVFGEGNVQAVNLRGWSESIVVCVAPGDAATDKYSLDVSKTHADIAFNIYETLVPGWLPHFSWLVKAKTYRHEGVRCRLWTS
;
A
#
# COMPACT_ATOMS: atom_id res chain seq x y z
N MET A 1 -65.63 -22.49 -22.78
CA MET A 1 -64.31 -21.89 -22.45
C MET A 1 -64.16 -20.57 -23.20
N PRO A 2 -64.12 -19.42 -22.51
CA PRO A 2 -63.70 -18.13 -23.07
C PRO A 2 -62.23 -17.81 -22.68
N PRO A 3 -61.57 -16.86 -23.39
CA PRO A 3 -60.11 -16.82 -23.50
C PRO A 3 -59.42 -16.09 -22.32
N LEU A 4 -58.19 -16.55 -22.04
CA LEU A 4 -57.27 -15.99 -21.04
C LEU A 4 -56.82 -14.57 -21.42
N ALA A 5 -57.01 -13.62 -20.51
CA ALA A 5 -56.49 -12.26 -20.63
C ALA A 5 -54.96 -12.20 -20.42
N PRO A 6 -54.25 -11.26 -21.07
CA PRO A 6 -52.78 -11.23 -21.08
C PRO A 6 -52.15 -10.66 -19.80
N ARG A 7 -51.02 -11.26 -19.43
CA ARG A 7 -50.12 -10.91 -18.31
C ARG A 7 -49.74 -9.43 -18.30
N ARG A 8 -50.07 -8.74 -17.19
CA ARG A 8 -49.55 -7.42 -16.86
C ARG A 8 -48.11 -7.56 -16.32
N ARG A 9 -47.12 -7.13 -17.11
CA ARG A 9 -45.71 -6.95 -16.71
C ARG A 9 -45.65 -5.99 -15.50
N ARG A 10 -45.23 -6.48 -14.33
CA ARG A 10 -44.93 -5.61 -13.18
C ARG A 10 -43.63 -4.85 -13.46
N ARG A 11 -43.74 -3.52 -13.56
CA ARG A 11 -42.61 -2.58 -13.50
C ARG A 11 -41.95 -2.65 -12.13
N THR A 12 -40.61 -2.58 -12.14
CA THR A 12 -39.70 -2.15 -11.07
C THR A 12 -40.34 -1.99 -9.69
N SER A 13 -40.19 -3.00 -8.84
CA SER A 13 -40.43 -2.86 -7.42
C SER A 13 -39.38 -1.91 -6.84
N GLU A 14 -39.81 -0.68 -6.54
CA GLU A 14 -39.14 0.18 -5.58
C GLU A 14 -38.84 -0.63 -4.32
N LEU A 15 -37.54 -0.72 -3.98
CA LEU A 15 -37.05 -1.34 -2.75
C LEU A 15 -37.59 -0.52 -1.57
N LYS A 16 -38.72 -0.93 -1.02
CA LYS A 16 -39.28 -0.33 0.19
C LYS A 16 -38.46 -0.77 1.40
N PHE A 17 -37.62 0.14 1.88
CA PHE A 17 -36.90 -0.02 3.16
C PHE A 17 -37.89 0.19 4.32
N CYS A 18 -38.25 -0.89 5.02
CA CYS A 18 -39.00 -0.79 6.27
C CYS A 18 -38.09 -0.23 7.38
N HIS A 19 -38.17 1.09 7.61
CA HIS A 19 -37.51 1.76 8.73
C HIS A 19 -38.33 1.59 10.01
N THR A 20 -37.93 0.67 10.88
CA THR A 20 -38.24 0.83 12.31
C THR A 20 -37.35 1.95 12.86
N LYS A 21 -37.93 2.93 13.58
CA LYS A 21 -37.22 4.07 14.17
C LYS A 21 -36.10 3.60 15.12
N ARG A 22 -34.91 3.36 14.60
CA ARG A 22 -33.70 3.03 15.36
C ARG A 22 -32.75 4.23 15.28
N ARG A 23 -32.09 4.57 16.41
CA ARG A 23 -31.12 5.67 16.48
C ARG A 23 -29.89 5.31 15.62
N ARG A 24 -29.77 5.93 14.46
CA ARG A 24 -28.57 5.90 13.62
C ARG A 24 -27.49 6.80 14.23
N VAL A 25 -26.22 6.40 14.15
CA VAL A 25 -25.07 7.24 14.54
C VAL A 25 -25.12 8.56 13.77
N SER A 26 -24.97 9.70 14.44
CA SER A 26 -24.92 11.01 13.79
C SER A 26 -23.64 11.18 12.97
N GLU A 27 -23.71 11.97 11.91
CA GLU A 27 -22.55 12.25 11.04
C GLU A 27 -21.36 12.83 11.80
N ALA A 28 -21.61 13.80 12.70
CA ALA A 28 -20.57 14.36 13.58
C ALA A 28 -19.92 13.32 14.53
N LEU A 29 -20.63 12.24 14.89
CA LEU A 29 -20.02 11.14 15.65
C LEU A 29 -19.19 10.24 14.73
N VAL A 30 -19.65 10.01 13.49
CA VAL A 30 -18.88 9.26 12.49
C VAL A 30 -17.56 9.95 12.17
N GLU A 31 -17.60 11.23 11.85
CA GLU A 31 -16.41 12.02 11.52
C GLU A 31 -15.38 12.01 12.66
N ARG A 32 -15.84 12.22 13.91
CA ARG A 32 -14.97 12.14 15.09
C ARG A 32 -14.40 10.74 15.32
N GLY A 33 -15.20 9.69 15.09
CA GLY A 33 -14.76 8.30 15.21
C GLY A 33 -13.68 7.96 14.19
N ILE A 34 -13.90 8.32 12.93
CA ILE A 34 -12.92 8.20 11.86
C ILE A 34 -11.66 8.98 12.17
N GLY A 35 -11.77 10.22 12.67
CA GLY A 35 -10.61 11.02 13.06
C GLY A 35 -9.76 10.38 14.16
N LYS A 36 -10.38 9.69 15.12
CA LYS A 36 -9.64 8.91 16.15
C LYS A 36 -8.97 7.68 15.55
N GLU A 37 -9.67 6.98 14.68
CA GLU A 37 -9.12 5.80 14.01
C GLU A 37 -7.95 6.16 13.08
N PHE A 38 -8.06 7.28 12.38
CA PHE A 38 -6.99 7.87 11.59
C PHE A 38 -5.73 8.06 12.43
N ASP A 39 -5.83 8.74 13.59
CA ASP A 39 -4.69 8.94 14.48
C ASP A 39 -4.10 7.62 15.00
N ARG A 40 -4.97 6.64 15.30
CA ARG A 40 -4.57 5.33 15.78
C ARG A 40 -3.77 4.56 14.73
N THR A 41 -4.13 4.69 13.46
CA THR A 41 -3.62 3.85 12.37
C THR A 41 -2.54 4.53 11.51
N LEU A 42 -2.50 5.86 11.49
CA LEU A 42 -1.50 6.65 10.75
C LEU A 42 -0.04 6.22 11.00
N PRO A 43 0.40 5.87 12.22
CA PRO A 43 1.78 5.43 12.46
C PRO A 43 2.22 4.19 11.68
N PHE A 44 1.26 3.42 11.16
CA PHE A 44 1.48 2.21 10.37
C PHE A 44 1.41 2.46 8.86
N TRP A 45 1.11 3.69 8.45
CA TRP A 45 1.00 4.02 7.04
C TRP A 45 2.33 4.44 6.46
N ARG A 46 2.53 4.08 5.20
CA ARG A 46 3.78 4.30 4.50
C ARG A 46 4.29 5.74 4.57
N CYS A 47 3.47 6.75 4.29
CA CYS A 47 3.89 8.15 4.34
C CYS A 47 4.47 8.55 5.70
N PHE A 48 3.93 8.01 6.79
CA PHE A 48 4.43 8.24 8.14
C PHE A 48 5.70 7.44 8.43
N ILE A 49 5.73 6.18 8.01
CA ILE A 49 6.89 5.29 8.18
C ILE A 49 8.11 5.83 7.41
N ASP A 50 7.93 6.24 6.15
CA ASP A 50 9.01 6.77 5.31
C ASP A 50 9.60 8.04 5.93
N LEU A 51 8.77 8.97 6.40
CA LEU A 51 9.24 10.15 7.14
C LEU A 51 9.98 9.77 8.43
N ARG A 52 9.48 8.77 9.17
CA ARG A 52 10.14 8.28 10.38
C ARG A 52 11.51 7.68 10.08
N LEU A 53 11.65 6.95 8.98
CA LEU A 53 12.90 6.32 8.57
C LEU A 53 13.93 7.36 8.12
N ILE A 54 13.50 8.36 7.33
CA ILE A 54 14.37 9.45 6.86
C ILE A 54 14.91 10.28 8.04
N THR A 55 14.05 10.59 9.02
CA THR A 55 14.40 11.50 10.13
C THR A 55 14.97 10.79 11.36
N GLY A 56 14.78 9.48 11.46
CA GLY A 56 15.12 8.67 12.63
C GLY A 56 14.22 8.90 13.86
N ARG A 57 13.14 9.69 13.76
CA ARG A 57 12.20 9.96 14.86
C ARG A 57 10.76 9.89 14.38
N VAL A 58 9.84 9.79 15.33
CA VAL A 58 8.40 9.81 15.06
C VAL A 58 8.00 11.22 14.57
N PRO A 59 7.44 11.35 13.35
CA PRO A 59 6.89 12.62 12.88
C PRO A 59 5.78 13.12 13.79
N GLU A 60 5.68 14.43 13.93
CA GLU A 60 4.64 15.08 14.74
C GLU A 60 3.45 15.45 13.85
N VAL A 61 2.23 15.12 14.29
CA VAL A 61 0.99 15.60 13.65
C VAL A 61 0.72 17.02 14.14
N VAL A 62 0.85 18.00 13.25
CA VAL A 62 0.67 19.43 13.60
C VAL A 62 -0.79 19.83 13.51
N THR A 63 -1.43 19.51 12.39
CA THR A 63 -2.85 19.72 12.18
C THR A 63 -3.42 18.56 11.37
N ARG A 64 -4.70 18.28 11.58
CA ARG A 64 -5.48 17.38 10.72
C ARG A 64 -6.89 17.91 10.55
N HIS A 65 -7.43 17.74 9.37
CA HIS A 65 -8.83 18.02 9.06
C HIS A 65 -9.42 16.82 8.33
N THR A 66 -10.44 16.20 8.93
CA THR A 66 -11.13 15.03 8.41
C THR A 66 -12.54 15.41 7.98
N GLN A 67 -12.95 14.96 6.80
CA GLN A 67 -14.28 15.17 6.25
C GLN A 67 -14.83 13.83 5.74
N VAL A 68 -16.09 13.53 6.08
CA VAL A 68 -16.82 12.41 5.45
C VAL A 68 -17.29 12.82 4.06
N LEU A 69 -16.91 12.04 3.04
CA LEU A 69 -17.27 12.31 1.64
C LEU A 69 -18.51 11.53 1.22
N CYS A 70 -18.63 10.27 1.65
CA CYS A 70 -19.85 9.49 1.46
C CYS A 70 -20.05 8.47 2.58
N ARG A 71 -21.32 8.10 2.78
CA ARG A 71 -21.75 7.08 3.73
C ARG A 71 -22.87 6.26 3.11
N ILE A 72 -22.61 4.97 2.89
CA ILE A 72 -23.49 4.07 2.16
C ILE A 72 -23.79 2.86 3.06
N PRO A 73 -25.06 2.61 3.41
CA PRO A 73 -25.42 1.43 4.20
C PRO A 73 -25.11 0.13 3.47
N CYS A 74 -24.49 -0.81 4.17
CA CYS A 74 -24.19 -2.14 3.64
C CYS A 74 -25.50 -2.92 3.40
N LYS A 75 -25.53 -3.69 2.31
CA LYS A 75 -26.63 -4.61 1.99
C LYS A 75 -26.43 -5.99 2.60
N VAL A 76 -25.19 -6.49 2.59
CA VAL A 76 -24.80 -7.80 3.12
C VAL A 76 -24.51 -7.70 4.61
N PHE A 77 -23.58 -6.84 5.00
CA PHE A 77 -23.22 -6.64 6.41
C PHE A 77 -24.26 -5.78 7.13
N LYS A 78 -25.27 -6.41 7.73
CA LYS A 78 -26.34 -5.68 8.40
C LYS A 78 -25.79 -4.81 9.52
N ARG A 79 -26.33 -3.59 9.62
CA ARG A 79 -25.97 -2.59 10.65
C ARG A 79 -24.54 -2.08 10.54
N VAL A 80 -23.96 -2.17 9.35
CA VAL A 80 -22.67 -1.58 8.99
C VAL A 80 -22.91 -0.61 7.85
N ASP A 81 -22.20 0.52 7.86
CA ASP A 81 -22.12 1.45 6.75
C ASP A 81 -20.69 1.43 6.19
N VAL A 82 -20.55 1.53 4.87
CA VAL A 82 -19.29 1.93 4.24
C VAL A 82 -19.18 3.44 4.31
N VAL A 83 -18.08 3.96 4.86
CA VAL A 83 -17.83 5.39 4.94
C VAL A 83 -16.51 5.72 4.26
N TRP A 84 -16.55 6.63 3.30
CA TRP A 84 -15.36 7.22 2.70
C TRP A 84 -15.08 8.56 3.34
N ALA A 85 -13.87 8.77 3.82
CA ALA A 85 -13.45 10.01 4.44
C ALA A 85 -12.13 10.50 3.88
N ARG A 86 -12.00 11.82 3.74
CA ARG A 86 -10.76 12.49 3.35
C ARG A 86 -10.17 13.18 4.56
N THR A 87 -8.88 13.01 4.78
CA THR A 87 -8.12 13.73 5.79
C THR A 87 -6.95 14.45 5.16
N THR A 88 -6.88 15.76 5.37
CA THR A 88 -5.65 16.53 5.13
C THR A 88 -4.86 16.56 6.43
N VAL A 89 -3.63 16.08 6.41
CA VAL A 89 -2.75 16.01 7.59
C VAL A 89 -1.45 16.74 7.32
N GLN A 90 -1.00 17.53 8.28
CA GLN A 90 0.30 18.18 8.27
C GLN A 90 1.23 17.44 9.24
N LEU A 91 2.31 16.87 8.71
CA LEU A 91 3.34 16.18 9.46
C LEU A 91 4.60 17.04 9.52
N ARG A 92 5.16 17.19 10.72
CA ARG A 92 6.45 17.83 10.94
C ARG A 92 7.53 16.75 11.11
N PRO A 93 8.55 16.72 10.23
CA PRO A 93 9.75 15.94 10.44
C PRO A 93 10.43 16.33 11.77
N VAL A 94 10.69 15.36 12.65
CA VAL A 94 11.43 15.60 13.89
C VAL A 94 12.83 15.02 13.71
N HIS A 95 13.87 15.86 13.75
CA HIS A 95 15.23 15.36 13.53
C HIS A 95 15.84 14.86 14.84
N ALA A 96 16.58 13.76 14.78
CA ALA A 96 17.47 13.40 15.88
C ALA A 96 18.64 14.41 15.90
N PRO A 97 18.96 15.03 17.06
CA PRO A 97 20.10 15.92 17.12
C PRO A 97 21.36 15.15 16.73
N THR A 98 22.18 15.74 15.86
CA THR A 98 23.46 15.20 15.41
C THR A 98 24.36 14.92 16.61
N TRP A 99 25.36 14.05 16.45
CA TRP A 99 26.32 13.80 17.55
C TRP A 99 27.00 15.11 18.02
N GLN A 100 27.26 16.03 17.09
CA GLN A 100 27.81 17.36 17.40
C GLN A 100 26.81 18.22 18.17
N GLU A 101 25.53 18.24 17.78
CA GLU A 101 24.46 18.94 18.52
C GLU A 101 24.23 18.33 19.91
N ARG A 102 24.39 17.01 20.08
CA ARG A 102 24.33 16.35 21.39
C ARG A 102 25.53 16.69 22.26
N LYS A 103 26.71 16.90 21.67
CA LYS A 103 27.93 17.29 22.38
C LYS A 103 27.89 18.75 22.82
N ASN A 104 27.29 19.62 22.00
CA ASN A 104 27.21 21.06 22.23
C ASN A 104 25.90 21.50 22.92
N GLY A 105 24.90 20.62 22.99
CA GLY A 105 23.63 20.87 23.64
C GLY A 105 23.73 20.86 25.17
N PRO A 106 22.82 21.52 25.89
CA PRO A 106 22.79 21.49 27.35
C PRO A 106 22.69 20.04 27.83
N ARG A 107 23.63 19.59 28.67
CA ARG A 107 23.51 18.28 29.31
C ARG A 107 22.22 18.28 30.15
N PRO A 108 21.29 17.34 29.91
CA PRO A 108 20.12 17.23 30.77
C PRO A 108 20.58 16.96 32.20
N PRO A 109 19.92 17.55 33.22
CA PRO A 109 20.27 17.31 34.61
C PRO A 109 20.20 15.81 34.90
N ARG A 110 21.27 15.31 35.52
CA ARG A 110 21.46 13.90 35.85
C ARG A 110 20.42 13.49 36.89
N ALA A 111 19.27 12.99 36.44
CA ALA A 111 18.24 12.49 37.35
C ALA A 111 18.67 11.14 37.92
N SER A 112 19.04 11.14 39.20
CA SER A 112 19.51 9.96 39.93
C SER A 112 18.35 9.13 40.49
N TYR A 113 17.34 8.76 39.70
CA TYR A 113 16.33 7.77 40.13
C TYR A 113 15.75 7.01 38.93
N THR A 114 15.61 5.69 39.08
CA THR A 114 14.94 4.78 38.14
C THR A 114 13.44 5.11 38.09
N VAL A 115 12.98 5.67 36.97
CA VAL A 115 11.56 5.96 36.74
C VAL A 115 10.98 4.86 35.84
N PRO A 116 9.83 4.23 36.20
CA PRO A 116 9.14 3.28 35.34
C PRO A 116 8.76 3.90 33.98
N ALA A 117 8.94 3.15 32.88
CA ALA A 117 8.74 3.62 31.49
C ALA A 117 7.40 4.34 31.22
N LYS A 118 6.36 4.02 31.97
CA LYS A 118 5.03 4.64 31.87
C LYS A 118 5.02 6.12 32.31
N ALA A 119 5.75 6.46 33.37
CA ALA A 119 5.84 7.83 33.89
C ALA A 119 6.79 8.72 33.07
N ALA A 120 7.75 8.12 32.34
CA ALA A 120 8.60 8.83 31.40
C ALA A 120 7.82 9.29 30.15
N ALA A 121 6.89 8.46 29.67
CA ALA A 121 6.01 8.80 28.55
C ALA A 121 5.03 9.93 28.89
N GLU A 122 4.42 9.90 30.09
CA GLU A 122 3.52 10.97 30.53
C GLU A 122 4.23 12.31 30.74
N ARG A 123 5.48 12.32 31.25
CA ARG A 123 6.29 13.53 31.39
C ARG A 123 6.74 14.13 30.05
N ALA A 124 7.00 13.31 29.03
CA ALA A 124 7.34 13.78 27.70
C ALA A 124 6.18 14.57 27.06
N VAL A 125 4.93 14.17 27.35
CA VAL A 125 3.73 14.88 26.91
C VAL A 125 3.55 16.23 27.63
N THR A 126 3.93 16.32 28.91
CA THR A 126 3.80 17.58 29.67
C THR A 126 4.92 18.60 29.35
N GLN A 127 6.16 18.14 29.10
CA GLN A 127 7.29 19.03 28.79
C GLN A 127 7.24 19.65 27.40
N ALA A 128 6.51 19.04 26.45
CA ALA A 128 6.29 19.60 25.10
C ALA A 128 5.49 20.93 25.12
N SER A 129 4.83 21.26 26.23
CA SER A 129 4.02 22.48 26.34
C SER A 129 4.77 23.72 26.87
N ALA A 130 6.06 23.61 27.25
CA ALA A 130 6.70 24.64 28.09
C ALA A 130 8.04 25.23 27.62
N THR A 131 8.48 25.02 26.38
CA THR A 131 9.77 25.59 25.92
C THR A 131 9.62 26.51 24.73
N ASN A 132 9.45 27.80 25.03
CA ASN A 132 9.82 28.91 24.13
C ASN A 132 11.34 29.05 24.14
N GLY A 133 12.00 28.45 23.14
CA GLY A 133 13.43 28.61 22.90
C GLY A 133 13.68 28.62 21.40
N THR A 134 14.24 29.71 20.90
CA THR A 134 14.57 29.94 19.50
C THR A 134 15.51 28.84 18.99
N PRO A 135 15.17 28.10 17.92
CA PRO A 135 16.02 27.01 17.45
C PRO A 135 17.10 27.50 16.47
N PRO A 136 18.27 26.84 16.44
CA PRO A 136 19.37 27.21 15.55
C PRO A 136 19.06 26.88 14.09
N SER A 137 19.79 27.56 13.22
CA SER A 137 19.73 27.55 11.75
C SER A 137 20.15 26.21 11.17
N GLY A 138 19.18 25.32 10.98
CA GLY A 138 19.26 24.23 10.00
C GLY A 138 18.68 24.71 8.67
N THR A 139 19.19 24.20 7.55
CA THR A 139 18.72 24.50 6.20
C THR A 139 17.20 24.30 6.08
N ASP A 140 16.51 25.32 5.55
CA ASP A 140 15.05 25.53 5.62
C ASP A 140 14.21 24.36 5.04
N GLY A 141 14.80 23.53 4.17
CA GLY A 141 14.14 22.37 3.57
C GLY A 141 13.85 21.21 4.52
N ASP A 142 14.63 21.04 5.61
CA ASP A 142 14.51 19.89 6.52
C ASP A 142 13.45 20.07 7.62
N ARG A 143 13.00 21.29 7.86
CA ARG A 143 11.92 21.58 8.83
C ARG A 143 10.56 21.79 8.18
N ALA A 144 10.49 21.73 6.84
CA ALA A 144 9.28 22.00 6.11
C ALA A 144 8.16 21.00 6.49
N LEU A 145 6.97 21.55 6.77
CA LEU A 145 5.77 20.76 6.99
C LEU A 145 5.45 19.95 5.73
N ARG A 146 5.15 18.67 5.91
CA ARG A 146 4.69 17.78 4.84
C ARG A 146 3.18 17.69 4.93
N VAL A 147 2.49 18.06 3.85
CA VAL A 147 1.03 18.01 3.78
C VAL A 147 0.63 16.82 2.93
N TYR A 148 -0.25 15.97 3.47
CA TYR A 148 -0.79 14.82 2.76
C TYR A 148 -2.31 14.91 2.71
N THR A 149 -2.88 14.62 1.54
CA THR A 149 -4.32 14.38 1.39
C THR A 149 -4.58 12.89 1.26
N ILE A 150 -5.20 12.31 2.28
CA ILE A 150 -5.38 10.86 2.42
C ILE A 150 -6.86 10.54 2.46
N ASP A 151 -7.29 9.69 1.54
CA ASP A 151 -8.63 9.12 1.52
C ASP A 151 -8.61 7.77 2.24
N THR A 152 -9.64 7.50 3.04
CA THR A 152 -9.77 6.27 3.83
C THR A 152 -11.17 5.69 3.69
N VAL A 153 -11.25 4.37 3.62
CA VAL A 153 -12.51 3.61 3.57
C VAL A 153 -12.69 2.89 4.89
N HIS A 154 -13.88 3.00 5.47
CA HIS A 154 -14.19 2.45 6.78
C HIS A 154 -15.47 1.62 6.74
N PHE A 155 -15.49 0.51 7.49
CA PHE A 155 -16.73 -0.10 7.94
C PHE A 155 -17.13 0.50 9.30
N VAL A 156 -18.31 1.10 9.36
CA VAL A 156 -18.81 1.80 10.54
C VAL A 156 -20.07 1.12 11.06
N HIS A 157 -20.05 0.63 12.30
CA HIS A 157 -21.22 -0.04 12.88
C HIS A 157 -22.27 0.97 13.36
N GLU A 158 -23.55 0.60 13.25
CA GLU A 158 -24.66 1.43 13.71
C GLU A 158 -24.67 1.69 15.22
N ASP A 159 -24.00 0.87 16.03
CA ASP A 159 -23.87 1.05 17.47
C ASP A 159 -22.50 1.55 17.92
N ALA A 160 -21.72 2.13 16.99
CA ALA A 160 -20.46 2.82 17.24
C ALA A 160 -20.50 3.90 18.34
N TYR A 161 -21.69 4.34 18.73
CA TYR A 161 -21.92 5.34 19.76
C TYR A 161 -22.04 4.76 21.19
N LYS A 162 -22.21 3.44 21.36
CA LYS A 162 -22.43 2.83 22.68
C LYS A 162 -21.11 2.63 23.42
N ARG A 163 -21.10 2.88 24.74
CA ARG A 163 -19.97 2.54 25.62
C ARG A 163 -20.12 1.09 26.09
N GLY A 164 -19.05 0.29 26.03
CA GLY A 164 -19.03 -1.09 26.54
C GLY A 164 -18.01 -1.99 25.84
N THR A 165 -17.75 -3.17 26.40
CA THR A 165 -16.81 -4.16 25.84
C THR A 165 -17.47 -4.92 24.68
N GLY A 166 -16.92 -4.75 23.48
CA GLY A 166 -17.30 -5.49 22.26
C GLY A 166 -16.61 -5.00 20.99
N SER A 167 -16.32 -3.69 20.87
CA SER A 167 -15.50 -3.11 19.79
C SER A 167 -15.00 -1.71 20.16
N ASP A 168 -13.81 -1.55 20.73
CA ASP A 168 -13.36 -0.20 21.12
C ASP A 168 -13.26 0.80 19.96
N HIS A 169 -13.26 0.40 18.68
CA HIS A 169 -13.47 1.34 17.56
C HIS A 169 -14.28 0.73 16.41
N SER A 170 -15.59 0.97 16.42
CA SER A 170 -16.57 0.61 15.38
C SER A 170 -16.40 1.37 14.05
N PHE A 171 -15.14 1.62 13.65
CA PHE A 171 -14.69 2.38 12.50
C PHE A 171 -13.49 1.63 11.89
N HIS A 172 -13.72 0.46 11.31
CA HIS A 172 -12.63 -0.37 10.83
C HIS A 172 -12.10 0.14 9.49
N VAL A 173 -10.85 0.63 9.46
CA VAL A 173 -10.16 0.99 8.21
C VAL A 173 -10.05 -0.23 7.32
N GLN A 174 -10.50 -0.11 6.07
CA GLN A 174 -10.40 -1.13 5.03
C GLN A 174 -9.34 -0.78 3.99
N SER A 175 -9.14 0.51 3.72
CA SER A 175 -8.18 0.96 2.72
C SER A 175 -7.76 2.40 2.98
N VAL A 176 -6.56 2.73 2.51
CA VAL A 176 -5.92 4.03 2.65
C VAL A 176 -5.30 4.39 1.31
N VAL A 177 -5.75 5.51 0.73
CA VAL A 177 -5.37 6.00 -0.59
C VAL A 177 -4.73 7.37 -0.45
N LEU A 178 -3.46 7.48 -0.83
CA LEU A 178 -2.80 8.77 -0.94
C LEU A 178 -3.25 9.45 -2.25
N ARG A 179 -3.98 10.57 -2.17
CA ARG A 179 -4.68 11.13 -3.34
C ARG A 179 -3.75 11.58 -4.45
N ASP A 180 -2.61 12.15 -4.10
CA ASP A 180 -1.64 12.67 -5.08
C ASP A 180 -0.79 11.54 -5.69
N ALA A 181 -0.81 10.35 -5.08
CA ALA A 181 -0.06 9.19 -5.54
C ALA A 181 -0.82 7.89 -5.17
N PRO A 182 -1.98 7.60 -5.80
CA PRO A 182 -2.86 6.50 -5.38
C PRO A 182 -2.25 5.10 -5.61
N HIS A 183 -1.21 5.03 -6.44
CA HIS A 183 -0.42 3.83 -6.69
C HIS A 183 0.58 3.51 -5.55
N ILE A 184 0.84 4.48 -4.67
CA ILE A 184 1.69 4.34 -3.49
C ILE A 184 0.83 3.84 -2.33
N LEU A 185 0.78 2.51 -2.20
CA LEU A 185 -0.02 1.84 -1.18
C LEU A 185 0.45 2.20 0.24
N GLN A 186 -0.50 2.58 1.08
CA GLN A 186 -0.22 3.10 2.43
C GLN A 186 -0.35 2.05 3.54
N CYS A 187 -1.29 1.12 3.44
CA CYS A 187 -1.58 0.10 4.45
C CYS A 187 -0.98 -1.27 4.11
N VAL A 188 -1.45 -2.33 4.80
CA VAL A 188 -1.03 -3.74 4.59
C VAL A 188 -1.01 -4.17 3.13
N GLY A 189 -1.94 -3.70 2.31
CA GLY A 189 -1.97 -4.00 0.87
C GLY A 189 -0.67 -3.63 0.15
N GLY A 190 0.03 -2.58 0.60
CA GLY A 190 1.35 -2.21 0.08
C GLY A 190 2.40 -3.27 0.33
N SER A 191 2.48 -3.73 1.58
CA SER A 191 3.39 -4.81 1.96
C SER A 191 3.02 -6.12 1.26
N MET A 192 1.73 -6.44 1.08
CA MET A 192 1.29 -7.64 0.36
C MET A 192 1.80 -7.67 -1.08
N VAL A 193 1.54 -6.61 -1.84
CA VAL A 193 1.98 -6.49 -3.24
C VAL A 193 3.51 -6.49 -3.33
N SER A 194 4.16 -5.73 -2.45
CA SER A 194 5.62 -5.63 -2.42
C SER A 194 6.27 -6.98 -2.15
N PHE A 195 5.82 -7.66 -1.09
CA PHE A 195 6.38 -8.95 -0.70
C PHE A 195 6.19 -9.99 -1.81
N SER A 196 5.00 -10.06 -2.41
CA SER A 196 4.72 -11.06 -3.44
C SER A 196 5.56 -10.84 -4.71
N LEU A 197 5.76 -9.59 -5.13
CA LEU A 197 6.59 -9.27 -6.29
C LEU A 197 8.07 -9.52 -6.02
N ILE A 198 8.56 -9.17 -4.83
CA ILE A 198 9.93 -9.48 -4.39
C ILE A 198 10.15 -11.00 -4.38
N ILE A 199 9.22 -11.79 -3.83
CA ILE A 199 9.31 -13.25 -3.81
C ILE A 199 9.26 -13.82 -5.24
N TYR A 200 8.34 -13.36 -6.08
CA TYR A 200 8.23 -13.79 -7.48
C TYR A 200 9.53 -13.64 -8.25
N THR A 201 10.18 -12.47 -8.13
CA THR A 201 11.45 -12.18 -8.80
C THR A 201 12.60 -12.97 -8.15
N SER A 202 12.60 -13.09 -6.82
CA SER A 202 13.63 -13.84 -6.10
C SER A 202 13.68 -15.33 -6.47
N LEU A 203 12.52 -15.96 -6.67
CA LEU A 203 12.44 -17.35 -7.14
C LEU A 203 13.10 -17.52 -8.51
N ARG A 204 12.84 -16.58 -9.44
CA ARG A 204 13.44 -16.58 -10.78
C ARG A 204 14.94 -16.34 -10.73
N LEU A 205 15.41 -15.46 -9.85
CA LEU A 205 16.84 -15.25 -9.63
C LEU A 205 17.52 -16.54 -9.15
N ALA A 206 16.92 -17.23 -8.18
CA ALA A 206 17.44 -18.51 -7.68
C ALA A 206 17.50 -19.58 -8.78
N HIS A 207 16.40 -19.76 -9.53
CA HIS A 207 16.36 -20.66 -10.68
C HIS A 207 17.39 -20.31 -11.74
N ALA A 208 17.55 -19.02 -12.08
CA ALA A 208 18.51 -18.60 -13.08
C ALA A 208 19.97 -18.84 -12.64
N CYS A 209 20.27 -18.72 -11.35
CA CYS A 209 21.59 -19.06 -10.83
C CYS A 209 21.89 -20.55 -11.01
N ASP A 210 20.93 -21.41 -10.67
CA ASP A 210 21.03 -22.86 -10.85
C ASP A 210 21.18 -23.24 -12.34
N ALA A 211 20.28 -22.75 -13.19
CA ALA A 211 20.30 -23.03 -14.63
C ALA A 211 21.56 -22.54 -15.35
N ARG A 212 22.17 -21.45 -14.87
CA ARG A 212 23.40 -20.87 -15.45
C ARG A 212 24.68 -21.36 -14.77
N ASN A 213 24.56 -22.20 -13.73
CA ASN A 213 25.67 -22.61 -12.87
C ASN A 213 26.50 -21.41 -12.35
N CYS A 214 25.82 -20.35 -11.89
CA CYS A 214 26.47 -19.16 -11.36
C CYS A 214 26.01 -18.84 -9.93
N THR A 215 26.82 -18.07 -9.23
CA THR A 215 26.48 -17.56 -7.90
C THR A 215 25.56 -16.35 -8.02
N LEU A 216 24.72 -16.15 -7.00
CA LEU A 216 23.86 -14.96 -6.91
C LEU A 216 24.66 -13.65 -6.93
N GLN A 217 25.89 -13.64 -6.41
CA GLN A 217 26.78 -12.48 -6.45
C GLN A 217 27.27 -12.14 -7.86
N GLN A 218 27.49 -13.16 -8.70
CA GLN A 218 27.83 -12.93 -10.11
C GLN A 218 26.62 -12.39 -10.87
N LEU A 219 25.44 -12.97 -10.67
CA LEU A 219 24.20 -12.48 -11.30
C LEU A 219 23.84 -11.07 -10.83
N GLY A 220 23.98 -10.79 -9.53
CA GLY A 220 23.77 -9.47 -8.94
C GLY A 220 24.63 -8.40 -9.59
N ARG A 221 25.95 -8.63 -9.72
CA ARG A 221 26.86 -7.70 -10.42
C ARG A 221 26.49 -7.45 -11.88
N GLN A 222 26.00 -8.47 -12.59
CA GLN A 222 25.51 -8.30 -13.96
C GLN A 222 24.29 -7.38 -14.01
N LEU A 223 23.36 -7.54 -13.06
CA LEU A 223 22.15 -6.71 -12.99
C LEU A 223 22.45 -5.30 -12.49
N GLU A 224 23.39 -5.12 -11.56
CA GLU A 224 23.86 -3.79 -11.10
C GLU A 224 24.41 -2.95 -12.26
N ALA A 225 25.15 -3.56 -13.19
CA ALA A 225 25.60 -2.87 -14.39
C ALA A 225 24.43 -2.41 -15.27
N VAL A 226 23.38 -3.24 -15.40
CA VAL A 226 22.16 -2.88 -16.14
C VAL A 226 21.38 -1.77 -15.43
N VAL A 227 21.29 -1.82 -14.10
CA VAL A 227 20.66 -0.77 -13.29
C VAL A 227 21.38 0.57 -13.47
N THR A 228 22.71 0.57 -13.43
CA THR A 228 23.52 1.79 -13.60
C THR A 228 23.25 2.49 -14.93
N VAL A 229 23.10 1.72 -16.03
CA VAL A 229 22.74 2.26 -17.36
C VAL A 229 21.36 2.95 -17.35
N CYS A 230 20.41 2.45 -16.57
CA CYS A 230 19.09 3.07 -16.41
C CYS A 230 19.13 4.36 -15.54
N ASP A 231 20.06 4.44 -14.59
CA ASP A 231 20.14 5.57 -13.65
C ASP A 231 20.91 6.78 -14.23
N GLU A 232 22.03 6.54 -14.93
CA GLU A 232 22.86 7.61 -15.49
C GLU A 232 22.10 8.51 -16.49
N SER A 233 21.15 7.94 -17.20
CA SER A 233 20.28 8.63 -18.18
C SER A 233 19.17 9.46 -17.53
N SER A 234 18.79 9.16 -16.28
CA SER A 234 17.84 9.97 -15.52
C SER A 234 18.47 11.25 -14.94
N SER A 235 19.81 11.31 -14.87
CA SER A 235 20.58 12.40 -14.27
C SER A 235 21.06 13.48 -15.26
N THR A 236 21.02 13.21 -16.57
CA THR A 236 21.64 14.05 -17.62
C THR A 236 20.72 15.13 -18.22
N THR A 237 19.51 15.36 -17.67
CA THR A 237 18.55 16.36 -18.19
C THR A 237 18.47 17.69 -17.44
N THR A 238 19.43 18.01 -16.54
CA THR A 238 19.37 19.25 -15.73
C THR A 238 20.50 20.26 -15.93
N THR A 239 21.35 20.12 -16.94
CA THR A 239 22.39 21.14 -17.19
C THR A 239 22.64 21.34 -18.68
N GLU A 240 21.81 22.16 -19.34
CA GLU A 240 22.23 22.99 -20.48
C GLU A 240 21.11 23.99 -20.87
N SER A 241 21.52 25.17 -21.34
CA SER A 241 20.78 26.42 -21.56
C SER A 241 20.62 27.29 -20.31
N THR A 242 21.47 28.28 -20.07
CA THR A 242 21.50 29.51 -20.89
C THR A 242 22.78 30.28 -20.64
N SER A 243 23.72 30.22 -21.57
CA SER A 243 24.72 31.27 -21.77
C SER A 243 24.73 31.65 -23.24
N GLU A 244 23.70 32.35 -23.68
CA GLU A 244 23.81 33.13 -24.91
C GLU A 244 23.42 34.58 -24.67
N ARG A 245 24.39 35.39 -25.05
CA ARG A 245 24.53 36.82 -24.92
C ARG A 245 23.93 37.43 -26.17
N ALA A 246 22.87 38.24 -26.04
CA ALA A 246 22.47 39.16 -27.09
C ALA A 246 21.98 40.47 -26.47
N ASN A 247 22.84 41.48 -26.60
CA ASN A 247 22.52 42.89 -26.44
C ASN A 247 21.35 43.27 -27.37
N ASN A 248 20.42 44.10 -26.89
CA ASN A 248 19.98 45.29 -27.62
C ASN A 248 19.15 46.21 -26.73
N ALA A 249 19.13 47.47 -27.15
CA ALA A 249 19.02 48.65 -26.30
C ALA A 249 17.59 49.14 -26.03
N SER A 250 17.51 49.85 -24.91
CA SER A 250 16.57 50.90 -24.48
C SER A 250 15.47 51.39 -25.44
N SER A 251 14.26 51.53 -24.91
CA SER A 251 13.57 52.84 -24.83
C SER A 251 12.47 52.82 -23.78
N ALA A 252 12.33 53.96 -23.10
CA ALA A 252 11.45 54.21 -21.97
C ALA A 252 10.03 54.63 -22.41
N ALA A 253 9.03 54.35 -21.57
CA ALA A 253 7.90 55.24 -21.33
C ALA A 253 7.13 54.85 -20.05
N ASP A 254 6.92 55.87 -19.22
CA ASP A 254 6.12 55.95 -17.99
C ASP A 254 4.68 55.42 -18.10
N ALA A 255 4.16 54.86 -16.99
CA ALA A 255 2.98 55.40 -16.31
C ALA A 255 2.67 54.67 -14.98
N THR A 256 2.78 55.44 -13.89
CA THR A 256 2.27 55.22 -12.53
C THR A 256 0.78 54.84 -12.43
N ARG A 257 0.44 53.87 -11.57
CA ARG A 257 -0.50 54.05 -10.43
C ARG A 257 -0.64 52.81 -9.52
N THR A 258 -0.15 52.99 -8.29
CA THR A 258 -0.70 52.60 -6.97
C THR A 258 -1.86 51.60 -6.88
N GLY A 259 -1.64 50.53 -6.09
CA GLY A 259 -2.68 49.71 -5.46
C GLY A 259 -2.08 48.61 -4.59
N GLN A 260 -1.85 48.91 -3.30
CA GLN A 260 -1.41 47.96 -2.28
C GLN A 260 -2.52 46.95 -1.97
N GLY A 261 -2.18 45.66 -1.99
CA GLY A 261 -2.99 44.55 -1.48
C GLY A 261 -2.07 43.34 -1.31
N ALA A 262 -1.84 42.94 -0.07
CA ALA A 262 -0.86 41.93 0.30
C ALA A 262 -1.30 40.52 -0.12
N ASP A 263 -0.74 40.02 -1.23
CA ASP A 263 -0.75 38.60 -1.57
C ASP A 263 0.57 37.97 -1.11
N ALA A 264 0.51 37.29 0.03
CA ALA A 264 1.54 36.35 0.44
C ALA A 264 1.47 35.14 -0.51
N ALA A 265 2.22 35.24 -1.61
CA ALA A 265 2.45 34.14 -2.52
C ALA A 265 3.11 32.98 -1.76
N GLN A 266 2.31 32.00 -1.35
CA GLN A 266 2.79 30.69 -0.99
C GLN A 266 3.44 30.08 -2.23
N GLN A 267 4.78 30.03 -2.22
CA GLN A 267 5.54 29.20 -3.13
C GLN A 267 5.08 27.75 -2.96
N VAL A 268 4.22 27.34 -3.89
CA VAL A 268 3.91 25.93 -4.15
C VAL A 268 5.20 25.32 -4.70
N HIS A 269 6.05 24.83 -3.80
CA HIS A 269 7.08 23.90 -4.21
C HIS A 269 6.40 22.60 -4.56
N SER A 270 6.16 22.47 -5.86
CA SER A 270 5.99 21.20 -6.54
C SER A 270 7.11 20.29 -6.06
N THR A 271 6.76 19.39 -5.13
CA THR A 271 7.47 18.13 -4.97
C THR A 271 7.65 17.60 -6.38
N THR A 272 8.91 17.33 -6.74
CA THR A 272 9.35 16.69 -7.99
C THR A 272 8.17 15.97 -8.62
N GLN A 273 7.57 16.63 -9.61
CA GLN A 273 6.42 16.10 -10.31
C GLN A 273 6.93 14.82 -10.95
N ALA A 274 6.63 13.67 -10.33
CA ALA A 274 6.92 12.37 -10.89
C ALA A 274 6.21 12.36 -12.24
N LYS A 275 7.01 12.59 -13.29
CA LYS A 275 6.60 12.53 -14.69
C LYS A 275 5.95 11.16 -14.84
N ARG A 276 4.60 11.15 -14.89
CA ARG A 276 3.70 9.98 -14.99
C ARG A 276 4.41 8.63 -14.77
N ALA A 277 4.31 8.10 -13.55
CA ALA A 277 4.69 6.73 -13.19
C ALA A 277 3.77 5.69 -13.86
N SER A 278 3.75 5.66 -15.19
CA SER A 278 3.04 4.71 -16.01
C SER A 278 4.07 4.05 -16.91
N LEU A 279 4.16 2.72 -16.83
CA LEU A 279 4.92 1.89 -17.78
C LEU A 279 4.37 1.98 -19.22
N ALA A 280 3.35 2.81 -19.48
CA ALA A 280 2.58 2.84 -20.73
C ALA A 280 2.55 4.21 -21.43
N ARG A 281 3.63 5.00 -21.40
CA ARG A 281 3.81 6.06 -22.40
C ARG A 281 5.21 6.05 -23.02
N ASP A 282 5.23 5.76 -24.30
CA ASP A 282 6.37 5.84 -25.20
C ASP A 282 6.91 7.26 -25.37
N SER A 283 8.23 7.31 -25.61
CA SER A 283 8.99 8.35 -26.33
C SER A 283 9.27 9.68 -25.62
N ASP A 284 9.82 9.64 -24.41
CA ASP A 284 10.94 10.55 -24.12
C ASP A 284 12.21 9.83 -24.62
N PHE A 285 13.03 10.49 -25.44
CA PHE A 285 14.18 9.91 -26.18
C PHE A 285 15.12 9.08 -25.29
N LYS A 286 14.87 7.78 -25.14
CA LYS A 286 15.78 6.83 -24.49
C LYS A 286 16.78 6.31 -25.50
N SER A 287 18.05 6.25 -25.13
CA SER A 287 19.09 5.65 -25.97
C SER A 287 18.78 4.16 -26.23
N SER A 288 19.25 3.60 -27.35
CA SER A 288 19.02 2.17 -27.66
C SER A 288 19.54 1.24 -26.55
N SER A 289 20.59 1.65 -25.83
CA SER A 289 21.14 0.94 -24.67
C SER A 289 20.21 0.95 -23.47
N GLU A 290 19.53 2.06 -23.20
CA GLU A 290 18.57 2.16 -22.08
C GLU A 290 17.32 1.31 -22.31
N ILE A 291 16.80 1.31 -23.54
CA ILE A 291 15.65 0.48 -23.90
C ILE A 291 15.99 -1.01 -23.70
N ALA A 292 17.21 -1.42 -24.09
CA ALA A 292 17.70 -2.77 -23.88
C ALA A 292 17.86 -3.08 -22.38
N ALA A 293 18.48 -2.18 -21.60
CA ALA A 293 18.67 -2.35 -20.16
C ALA A 293 17.34 -2.46 -19.42
N PHE A 294 16.40 -1.56 -19.71
CA PHE A 294 15.05 -1.58 -19.17
C PHE A 294 14.32 -2.90 -19.49
N SER A 295 14.43 -3.38 -20.73
CA SER A 295 13.83 -4.65 -21.15
C SER A 295 14.42 -5.85 -20.40
N VAL A 296 15.73 -5.85 -20.16
CA VAL A 296 16.41 -6.87 -19.35
C VAL A 296 15.89 -6.88 -17.92
N LEU A 297 15.74 -5.72 -17.27
CA LEU A 297 15.18 -5.63 -15.92
C LEU A 297 13.71 -6.06 -15.88
N ARG A 298 12.91 -5.60 -16.85
CA ARG A 298 11.47 -5.91 -16.93
C ARG A 298 11.18 -7.40 -17.07
N ALA A 299 12.10 -8.17 -17.66
CA ALA A 299 12.00 -9.63 -17.81
C ALA A 299 12.03 -10.39 -16.47
N TRP A 300 12.50 -9.76 -15.38
CA TRP A 300 12.50 -10.35 -14.04
C TRP A 300 11.21 -10.09 -13.25
N CYS A 301 10.36 -9.20 -13.73
CA CYS A 301 9.08 -8.85 -13.13
C CYS A 301 7.95 -9.65 -13.79
N PRO A 302 6.75 -9.77 -13.16
CA PRO A 302 5.63 -10.45 -13.79
C PRO A 302 5.26 -9.84 -15.14
N PRO A 303 4.85 -10.64 -16.13
CA PRO A 303 4.56 -10.12 -17.46
C PRO A 303 3.47 -9.06 -17.42
N PRO A 304 3.46 -8.10 -18.35
CA PRO A 304 2.42 -7.05 -18.39
C PRO A 304 1.02 -7.60 -18.65
N THR A 305 0.91 -8.85 -19.09
CA THR A 305 -0.34 -9.59 -19.32
C THR A 305 -0.73 -10.48 -18.12
N ALA A 306 -0.08 -10.32 -16.96
CA ALA A 306 -0.37 -11.10 -15.78
C ALA A 306 -1.85 -11.01 -15.39
N ARG A 307 -2.41 -12.15 -14.99
CA ARG A 307 -3.80 -12.30 -14.54
C ARG A 307 -3.83 -12.32 -13.02
N ILE A 308 -4.54 -11.36 -12.46
CA ILE A 308 -4.63 -11.14 -11.02
C ILE A 308 -6.07 -11.34 -10.56
N LEU A 309 -6.25 -12.10 -9.48
CA LEU A 309 -7.49 -12.12 -8.72
C LEU A 309 -7.26 -11.43 -7.38
N ILE A 310 -8.18 -10.56 -6.97
CA ILE A 310 -8.18 -9.92 -5.66
C ILE A 310 -9.49 -10.31 -4.97
N LEU A 311 -9.41 -10.91 -3.79
CA LEU A 311 -10.58 -11.21 -2.96
C LEU A 311 -10.65 -10.17 -1.84
N GLY A 312 -11.71 -9.36 -1.86
CA GLY A 312 -11.86 -8.17 -1.03
C GLY A 312 -11.37 -6.92 -1.77
N MET A 313 -12.28 -5.96 -2.02
CA MET A 313 -11.96 -4.77 -2.82
C MET A 313 -11.40 -3.63 -1.97
N GLY A 314 -11.93 -3.43 -0.76
CA GLY A 314 -11.62 -2.27 0.07
C GLY A 314 -11.83 -0.96 -0.71
N GLY A 315 -10.81 -0.11 -0.78
CA GLY A 315 -10.83 1.14 -1.57
C GLY A 315 -10.37 0.99 -3.03
N ASN A 316 -10.20 -0.26 -3.50
CA ASN A 316 -9.60 -0.62 -4.79
C ASN A 316 -8.13 -0.17 -4.99
N SER A 317 -7.45 0.21 -3.91
CA SER A 317 -6.08 0.74 -3.97
C SER A 317 -5.08 -0.27 -4.56
N MET A 318 -5.24 -1.55 -4.20
CA MET A 318 -4.34 -2.62 -4.66
C MET A 318 -4.40 -2.81 -6.18
N ALA A 319 -5.60 -2.80 -6.78
CA ALA A 319 -5.77 -2.89 -8.22
C ALA A 319 -5.09 -1.71 -8.95
N HIS A 320 -5.24 -0.48 -8.43
CA HIS A 320 -4.57 0.71 -8.95
C HIS A 320 -3.04 0.59 -8.93
N ALA A 321 -2.48 0.15 -7.81
CA ALA A 321 -1.04 -0.02 -7.69
C ALA A 321 -0.50 -1.12 -8.61
N LEU A 322 -1.22 -2.24 -8.73
CA LEU A 322 -0.88 -3.34 -9.62
C LEU A 322 -0.93 -2.92 -11.10
N ARG A 323 -1.94 -2.13 -11.49
CA ARG A 323 -2.05 -1.56 -12.84
C ARG A 323 -0.81 -0.73 -13.21
N VAL A 324 -0.26 0.02 -12.26
CA VAL A 324 0.95 0.84 -12.47
C VAL A 324 2.20 -0.01 -12.69
N VAL A 325 2.44 -1.02 -11.85
CA VAL A 325 3.67 -1.83 -11.92
C VAL A 325 3.60 -2.93 -12.99
N LEU A 326 2.42 -3.45 -13.29
CA LEU A 326 2.26 -4.49 -14.31
C LEU A 326 2.08 -3.88 -15.71
N GLY A 327 1.31 -2.80 -15.80
CA GLY A 327 0.97 -2.11 -17.05
C GLY A 327 -0.51 -2.24 -17.44
N ALA A 328 -0.88 -1.53 -18.52
CA ALA A 328 -2.26 -1.44 -18.99
C ALA A 328 -2.86 -2.77 -19.47
N GLU A 329 -2.03 -3.76 -19.81
CA GLU A 329 -2.50 -5.06 -20.31
C GLU A 329 -2.82 -6.08 -19.21
N ALA A 330 -2.51 -5.77 -17.94
CA ALA A 330 -2.76 -6.68 -16.83
C ALA A 330 -4.26 -6.93 -16.69
N LEU A 331 -4.68 -8.16 -16.44
CA LEU A 331 -6.09 -8.50 -16.27
C LEU A 331 -6.35 -8.64 -14.79
N ILE A 332 -7.15 -7.72 -14.23
CA ILE A 332 -7.41 -7.66 -12.79
C ILE A 332 -8.88 -7.98 -12.55
N GLU A 333 -9.13 -9.08 -11.85
CA GLU A 333 -10.46 -9.46 -11.41
C GLU A 333 -10.56 -9.24 -9.89
N VAL A 334 -11.60 -8.55 -9.44
CA VAL A 334 -11.82 -8.24 -8.02
C VAL A 334 -13.14 -8.87 -7.59
N VAL A 335 -13.12 -9.63 -6.50
CA VAL A 335 -14.32 -10.21 -5.89
C VAL A 335 -14.67 -9.40 -4.66
N GLU A 336 -15.88 -8.85 -4.64
CA GLU A 336 -16.40 -8.05 -3.53
C GLU A 336 -17.80 -8.53 -3.19
N VAL A 337 -18.08 -8.71 -1.91
CA VAL A 337 -19.38 -9.20 -1.44
C VAL A 337 -20.36 -8.05 -1.22
N GLU A 338 -19.87 -6.86 -0.84
CA GLU A 338 -20.67 -5.73 -0.41
C GLU A 338 -20.84 -4.67 -1.52
N PRO A 339 -22.05 -4.49 -2.07
CA PRO A 339 -22.30 -3.49 -3.11
C PRO A 339 -21.97 -2.06 -2.70
N ALA A 340 -22.09 -1.71 -1.41
CA ALA A 340 -21.75 -0.38 -0.91
C ALA A 340 -20.27 -0.03 -1.12
N VAL A 341 -19.37 -1.02 -1.04
CA VAL A 341 -17.92 -0.84 -1.28
C VAL A 341 -17.68 -0.45 -2.74
N VAL A 342 -18.25 -1.21 -3.68
CA VAL A 342 -18.12 -0.94 -5.13
C VAL A 342 -18.64 0.44 -5.48
N VAL A 343 -19.84 0.80 -4.99
CA VAL A 343 -20.44 2.12 -5.26
C VAL A 343 -19.57 3.24 -4.69
N SER A 344 -19.01 3.08 -3.49
CA SER A 344 -18.12 4.09 -2.91
C SER A 344 -16.86 4.30 -3.77
N CYS A 345 -16.26 3.23 -4.28
CA CYS A 345 -15.09 3.31 -5.16
C CYS A 345 -15.41 3.98 -6.49
N MET A 346 -16.58 3.72 -7.09
CA MET A 346 -17.03 4.42 -8.30
C MET A 346 -17.23 5.91 -8.05
N GLN A 347 -17.90 6.28 -6.95
CA GLN A 347 -18.13 7.69 -6.59
C GLN A 347 -16.83 8.46 -6.36
N MET A 348 -15.81 7.80 -5.81
CA MET A 348 -14.54 8.44 -5.45
C MET A 348 -13.48 8.34 -6.56
N GLY A 349 -13.83 7.70 -7.68
CA GLY A 349 -12.96 7.56 -8.84
C GLY A 349 -11.81 6.58 -8.60
N THR A 350 -11.94 5.63 -7.69
CA THR A 350 -11.01 4.49 -7.57
C THR A 350 -11.52 3.25 -8.31
N LEU A 351 -12.70 3.29 -8.91
CA LEU A 351 -13.12 2.34 -9.94
C LEU A 351 -13.72 3.10 -11.12
N HIS A 352 -13.26 2.80 -12.33
CA HIS A 352 -13.73 3.45 -13.55
C HIS A 352 -14.36 2.44 -14.48
N GLU A 353 -15.57 2.74 -14.99
CA GLU A 353 -16.25 1.90 -15.98
C GLU A 353 -15.48 1.78 -17.31
N SER A 354 -14.62 2.75 -17.61
CA SER A 354 -13.78 2.76 -18.81
C SER A 354 -12.61 1.78 -18.75
N ASP A 355 -12.25 1.26 -17.56
CA ASP A 355 -11.18 0.26 -17.44
C ASP A 355 -11.71 -1.13 -17.78
N THR A 356 -11.63 -1.49 -19.07
CA THR A 356 -12.07 -2.80 -19.58
C THR A 356 -11.19 -3.97 -19.14
N LYS A 357 -10.04 -3.68 -18.52
CA LYS A 357 -9.06 -4.67 -18.05
C LYS A 357 -9.19 -4.93 -16.55
N THR A 358 -10.13 -4.25 -15.89
CA THR A 358 -10.52 -4.50 -14.50
C THR A 358 -11.97 -4.96 -14.43
N LYS A 359 -12.22 -6.14 -13.89
CA LYS A 359 -13.56 -6.71 -13.74
C LYS A 359 -13.90 -6.90 -12.28
N VAL A 360 -15.07 -6.42 -11.86
CA VAL A 360 -15.58 -6.62 -10.49
C VAL A 360 -16.67 -7.67 -10.49
N HIS A 361 -16.49 -8.73 -9.69
CA HIS A 361 -17.47 -9.76 -9.38
C HIS A 361 -18.13 -9.41 -8.06
N LEU A 362 -19.34 -8.87 -8.12
CA LEU A 362 -20.13 -8.53 -6.94
C LEU A 362 -20.85 -9.78 -6.39
N GLN A 363 -20.11 -10.65 -5.71
CA GLN A 363 -20.54 -11.98 -5.28
C GLN A 363 -19.81 -12.40 -4.00
N ASP A 364 -20.36 -13.39 -3.32
CA ASP A 364 -19.65 -14.09 -2.24
C ASP A 364 -18.43 -14.86 -2.79
N ALA A 365 -17.37 -14.95 -1.99
CA ALA A 365 -16.12 -15.58 -2.40
C ALA A 365 -16.27 -17.07 -2.72
N ASP A 366 -17.06 -17.84 -1.95
CA ASP A 366 -17.28 -19.27 -2.23
C ASP A 366 -17.95 -19.46 -3.59
N GLN A 367 -18.98 -18.65 -3.85
CA GLN A 367 -19.73 -18.71 -5.11
C GLN A 367 -18.85 -18.31 -6.29
N CYS A 368 -18.08 -17.23 -6.14
CA CYS A 368 -17.23 -16.74 -7.21
C CYS A 368 -16.13 -17.77 -7.54
N LEU A 369 -15.37 -18.21 -6.53
CA LEU A 369 -14.26 -19.16 -6.72
C LEU A 369 -14.69 -20.47 -7.40
N ALA A 370 -15.92 -20.93 -7.16
CA ALA A 370 -16.47 -22.14 -7.79
C ALA A 370 -16.74 -21.99 -9.30
N THR A 371 -16.83 -20.76 -9.82
CA THR A 371 -17.15 -20.48 -11.23
C THR A 371 -15.95 -20.04 -12.06
N LEU A 372 -14.85 -19.68 -11.40
CA LEU A 372 -13.65 -19.20 -12.08
C LEU A 372 -12.89 -20.36 -12.74
N PRO A 373 -12.25 -20.12 -13.90
CA PRO A 373 -11.52 -21.15 -14.60
C PRO A 373 -10.25 -21.59 -13.84
N PRO A 374 -9.96 -22.90 -13.76
CA PRO A 374 -8.74 -23.41 -13.13
C PRO A 374 -7.48 -22.93 -13.87
N THR A 375 -6.32 -22.99 -13.20
CA THR A 375 -5.00 -22.73 -13.80
C THR A 375 -4.88 -21.42 -14.60
N THR A 376 -5.54 -20.37 -14.14
CA THR A 376 -5.72 -19.13 -14.90
C THR A 376 -4.91 -17.97 -14.32
N TYR A 377 -4.72 -17.90 -13.01
CA TYR A 377 -4.16 -16.72 -12.35
C TYR A 377 -2.68 -16.86 -12.05
N ASP A 378 -1.94 -15.77 -12.28
CA ASP A 378 -0.53 -15.64 -11.89
C ASP A 378 -0.42 -15.22 -10.42
N PHE A 379 -1.37 -14.39 -9.95
CA PHE A 379 -1.47 -13.99 -8.56
C PHE A 379 -2.92 -14.02 -8.08
N ILE A 380 -3.11 -14.45 -6.85
CA ILE A 380 -4.36 -14.30 -6.10
C ILE A 380 -4.03 -13.60 -4.78
N TYR A 381 -4.60 -12.43 -4.56
CA TYR A 381 -4.53 -11.69 -3.30
C TYR A 381 -5.80 -11.95 -2.50
N MET A 382 -5.67 -12.44 -1.27
CA MET A 382 -6.76 -12.68 -0.34
C MET A 382 -6.66 -11.65 0.80
N ASP A 383 -7.52 -10.65 0.73
CA ASP A 383 -7.62 -9.54 1.68
C ASP A 383 -9.08 -9.37 2.12
N ILE A 384 -9.68 -10.48 2.57
CA ILE A 384 -11.09 -10.54 2.97
C ILE A 384 -11.22 -10.22 4.45
N PHE A 385 -11.75 -9.03 4.76
CA PHE A 385 -12.07 -8.61 6.11
C PHE A 385 -13.55 -8.83 6.43
N GLU A 386 -13.84 -9.41 7.60
CA GLU A 386 -15.21 -9.57 8.10
C GLU A 386 -15.51 -8.53 9.19
N PRO A 387 -16.39 -7.55 8.93
CA PRO A 387 -16.56 -6.39 9.80
C PRO A 387 -17.28 -6.66 11.11
N ILE A 388 -18.05 -7.75 11.24
CA ILE A 388 -18.77 -8.08 12.48
C ILE A 388 -17.82 -8.56 13.57
N GLN A 389 -16.86 -9.41 13.23
CA GLN A 389 -15.84 -9.91 14.15
C GLN A 389 -14.52 -9.13 14.10
N ALA A 390 -14.37 -8.23 13.12
CA ALA A 390 -13.16 -7.45 12.88
C ALA A 390 -11.92 -8.33 12.63
N THR A 391 -12.08 -9.37 11.83
CA THR A 391 -11.03 -10.37 11.54
C THR A 391 -10.86 -10.61 10.06
N MET A 392 -9.64 -10.99 9.67
CA MET A 392 -9.38 -11.53 8.33
C MET A 392 -9.92 -12.94 8.21
N ARG A 393 -10.40 -13.27 7.01
CA ARG A 393 -10.93 -14.59 6.66
C ARG A 393 -9.99 -15.27 5.67
N ASN A 394 -9.16 -16.18 6.18
CA ASN A 394 -8.32 -17.07 5.38
C ASN A 394 -8.81 -18.52 5.50
N LEU A 395 -10.06 -18.77 5.07
CA LEU A 395 -10.70 -20.07 5.28
C LEU A 395 -10.02 -21.17 4.44
N HIS A 396 -9.79 -22.33 5.03
CA HIS A 396 -9.13 -23.46 4.35
C HIS A 396 -9.80 -23.86 3.02
N PRO A 397 -11.14 -23.88 2.87
CA PRO A 397 -11.79 -24.12 1.58
C PRO A 397 -11.39 -23.11 0.49
N TRP A 398 -11.26 -21.82 0.84
CA TRP A 398 -10.81 -20.80 -0.11
C TRP A 398 -9.36 -21.00 -0.51
N VAL A 399 -8.51 -21.40 0.43
CA VAL A 399 -7.11 -21.73 0.14
C VAL A 399 -6.99 -22.93 -0.82
N LEU A 400 -7.83 -23.96 -0.64
CA LEU A 400 -7.89 -25.09 -1.57
C LEU A 400 -8.39 -24.67 -2.96
N ALA A 401 -9.47 -23.88 -3.03
CA ALA A 401 -10.01 -23.40 -4.29
C ALA A 401 -9.01 -22.50 -5.03
N THR A 402 -8.39 -21.55 -4.35
CA THR A 402 -7.37 -20.68 -4.95
C THR A 402 -6.16 -21.45 -5.46
N ARG A 403 -5.76 -22.54 -4.79
CA ARG A 403 -4.71 -23.44 -5.31
C ARG A 403 -5.06 -23.99 -6.70
N THR A 404 -6.31 -24.39 -6.96
CA THR A 404 -6.71 -24.95 -8.26
C THR A 404 -6.84 -23.90 -9.36
N LEU A 405 -7.08 -22.64 -8.98
CA LEU A 405 -7.19 -21.50 -9.88
C LEU A 405 -5.81 -20.93 -10.29
N LEU A 406 -4.77 -21.14 -9.49
CA LEU A 406 -3.42 -20.69 -9.79
C LEU A 406 -2.79 -21.51 -10.93
N LYS A 407 -2.08 -20.82 -11.82
CA LYS A 407 -1.11 -21.46 -12.72
C LYS A 407 0.01 -22.11 -11.91
N PRO A 408 0.70 -23.13 -12.45
CA PRO A 408 1.98 -23.56 -11.89
C PRO A 408 2.92 -22.37 -11.69
N GLY A 409 3.57 -22.27 -10.53
CA GLY A 409 4.42 -21.14 -10.15
C GLY A 409 3.67 -19.85 -9.78
N GLY A 410 2.33 -19.83 -9.84
CA GLY A 410 1.50 -18.71 -9.41
C GLY A 410 1.47 -18.55 -7.88
N LEU A 411 1.17 -17.34 -7.40
CA LEU A 411 1.25 -17.00 -5.98
C LEU A 411 -0.13 -16.72 -5.37
N LEU A 412 -0.46 -17.41 -4.28
CA LEU A 412 -1.49 -16.96 -3.33
C LEU A 412 -0.83 -16.07 -2.28
N VAL A 413 -1.39 -14.89 -2.04
CA VAL A 413 -0.90 -13.90 -1.09
C VAL A 413 -2.03 -13.58 -0.10
N MET A 414 -1.82 -13.81 1.19
CA MET A 414 -2.83 -13.64 2.22
C MET A 414 -2.39 -12.62 3.25
N ASN A 415 -3.31 -11.75 3.65
CA ASN A 415 -3.19 -10.95 4.86
C ASN A 415 -3.75 -11.75 6.04
N ASP A 416 -2.92 -12.01 7.04
CA ASP A 416 -3.26 -12.82 8.21
C ASP A 416 -3.06 -12.04 9.51
N HIS A 417 -4.09 -11.96 10.35
CA HIS A 417 -4.08 -11.25 11.65
C HIS A 417 -3.40 -12.06 12.76
N HIS A 418 -2.28 -12.71 12.44
CA HIS A 418 -1.47 -13.49 13.36
C HIS A 418 0.01 -13.27 13.11
N LEU A 419 0.83 -13.41 14.16
CA LEU A 419 2.28 -13.44 14.01
C LEU A 419 2.67 -14.72 13.26
N PRO A 420 3.60 -14.63 12.30
CA PRO A 420 3.96 -15.79 11.49
C PRO A 420 4.68 -16.82 12.36
N SER A 421 4.22 -18.07 12.31
CA SER A 421 4.84 -19.19 13.00
C SER A 421 4.84 -20.43 12.10
N ALA A 422 5.80 -21.33 12.31
CA ALA A 422 5.89 -22.55 11.52
C ALA A 422 4.65 -23.44 11.68
N ALA A 423 4.04 -23.45 12.88
CA ALA A 423 2.79 -24.15 13.14
C ALA A 423 1.61 -23.48 12.42
N GLY A 424 1.51 -22.15 12.48
CA GLY A 424 0.43 -21.39 11.85
C GLY A 424 0.38 -21.54 10.33
N VAL A 425 1.54 -21.65 9.67
CA VAL A 425 1.61 -21.78 8.20
C VAL A 425 1.70 -23.24 7.70
N ALA A 426 1.83 -24.22 8.61
CA ALA A 426 1.93 -25.63 8.23
C ALA A 426 0.71 -26.16 7.43
N PRO A 427 -0.54 -25.78 7.73
CA PRO A 427 -1.69 -26.15 6.90
C PRO A 427 -1.53 -25.71 5.45
N TYR A 428 -1.00 -24.50 5.22
CA TYR A 428 -0.74 -23.99 3.87
C TYR A 428 0.38 -24.77 3.19
N ALA A 429 1.44 -25.15 3.91
CA ALA A 429 2.51 -25.97 3.34
C ALA A 429 2.04 -27.38 2.95
N LYS A 430 1.08 -27.95 3.70
CA LYS A 430 0.43 -29.21 3.30
C LYS A 430 -0.38 -29.05 2.02
N VAL A 431 -1.00 -27.89 1.83
CA VAL A 431 -1.76 -27.55 0.61
C VAL A 431 -0.85 -27.16 -0.55
N PHE A 432 0.26 -26.44 -0.39
CA PHE A 432 1.06 -25.95 -1.52
C PHE A 432 2.32 -26.75 -1.80
N GLY A 433 2.67 -27.67 -0.90
CA GLY A 433 3.87 -28.49 -0.97
C GLY A 433 4.94 -28.03 0.01
N GLU A 434 5.81 -28.96 0.38
CA GLU A 434 6.93 -28.70 1.27
C GLU A 434 7.82 -27.60 0.70
N GLY A 435 8.11 -26.57 1.50
CA GLY A 435 8.99 -25.49 1.12
C GLY A 435 8.34 -24.37 0.30
N ASN A 436 7.08 -24.51 -0.12
CA ASN A 436 6.40 -23.54 -0.99
C ASN A 436 5.64 -22.43 -0.24
N VAL A 437 5.91 -22.24 1.05
CA VAL A 437 5.26 -21.22 1.87
C VAL A 437 6.29 -20.32 2.54
N GLN A 438 6.08 -19.02 2.38
CA GLN A 438 6.87 -17.97 3.03
C GLN A 438 5.95 -17.03 3.80
N ALA A 439 6.39 -16.53 4.95
CA ALA A 439 5.62 -15.54 5.70
C ALA A 439 6.51 -14.48 6.36
N VAL A 440 5.98 -13.27 6.51
CA VAL A 440 6.68 -12.12 7.09
C VAL A 440 5.74 -11.34 8.02
N ASN A 441 6.27 -10.88 9.15
CA ASN A 441 5.54 -10.01 10.06
C ASN A 441 5.50 -8.57 9.53
N LEU A 442 4.46 -7.82 9.86
CA LEU A 442 4.45 -6.37 9.66
C LEU A 442 4.86 -5.66 10.95
N ARG A 443 6.04 -5.01 10.92
CA ARG A 443 6.66 -4.34 12.08
C ARG A 443 5.64 -3.60 12.95
N GLY A 444 5.55 -4.00 14.21
CA GLY A 444 4.76 -3.29 15.23
C GLY A 444 3.27 -3.62 15.23
N TRP A 445 2.85 -4.65 14.48
CA TRP A 445 1.46 -5.09 14.44
C TRP A 445 1.32 -6.61 14.50
N SER A 446 0.14 -7.08 14.88
CA SER A 446 -0.21 -8.51 14.94
C SER A 446 -0.72 -9.00 13.58
N GLU A 447 -0.04 -8.61 12.50
CA GLU A 447 -0.35 -9.02 11.12
C GLU A 447 0.87 -9.65 10.47
N SER A 448 0.60 -10.57 9.55
CA SER A 448 1.60 -11.18 8.68
C SER A 448 1.08 -11.28 7.26
N ILE A 449 2.03 -11.33 6.34
CA ILE A 449 1.75 -11.66 4.94
C ILE A 449 2.26 -13.07 4.72
N VAL A 450 1.39 -13.93 4.20
CA VAL A 450 1.73 -15.29 3.81
C VAL A 450 1.69 -15.39 2.29
N VAL A 451 2.77 -15.90 1.70
CA VAL A 451 2.90 -16.18 0.27
C VAL A 451 3.03 -17.69 0.09
N CYS A 452 2.11 -18.26 -0.67
CA CYS A 452 2.11 -19.67 -1.06
C CYS A 452 2.34 -19.79 -2.57
N VAL A 453 3.30 -20.61 -2.98
CA VAL A 453 3.66 -20.81 -4.39
C VAL A 453 3.01 -22.10 -4.89
N ALA A 454 2.23 -22.01 -5.96
CA ALA A 454 1.62 -23.16 -6.61
C ALA A 454 2.72 -24.06 -7.22
N PRO A 455 2.71 -25.37 -6.95
CA PRO A 455 3.74 -26.27 -7.48
C PRO A 455 3.56 -26.55 -8.97
N GLY A 456 4.59 -27.13 -9.59
CA GLY A 456 4.55 -27.63 -10.97
C GLY A 456 5.20 -26.70 -12.00
N ASP A 457 5.96 -25.70 -11.53
CA ASP A 457 6.79 -24.84 -12.38
C ASP A 457 8.25 -25.02 -11.98
N ALA A 458 9.07 -25.48 -12.93
CA ALA A 458 10.50 -25.67 -12.74
C ALA A 458 11.22 -24.37 -12.32
N ALA A 459 10.71 -23.20 -12.68
CA ALA A 459 11.31 -21.92 -12.32
C ALA A 459 11.07 -21.50 -10.86
N THR A 460 10.17 -22.19 -10.14
CA THR A 460 9.82 -21.86 -8.75
C THR A 460 9.93 -23.04 -7.80
N ASP A 461 9.74 -24.26 -8.31
CA ASP A 461 9.79 -25.49 -7.52
C ASP A 461 11.18 -25.64 -6.88
N LYS A 462 11.21 -26.01 -5.59
CA LYS A 462 12.42 -26.20 -4.75
C LYS A 462 13.14 -24.90 -4.32
N TYR A 463 13.06 -23.82 -5.09
CA TYR A 463 13.81 -22.59 -4.79
C TYR A 463 13.21 -21.71 -3.69
N SER A 464 11.96 -21.95 -3.28
CA SER A 464 11.32 -21.17 -2.21
C SER A 464 12.08 -21.20 -0.88
N LEU A 465 12.81 -22.30 -0.61
CA LEU A 465 13.69 -22.42 0.56
C LEU A 465 15.10 -21.86 0.34
N ASP A 466 15.42 -21.40 -0.87
CA ASP A 466 16.70 -20.79 -1.23
C ASP A 466 16.62 -19.26 -1.26
N VAL A 467 15.40 -18.71 -1.38
CA VAL A 467 15.18 -17.25 -1.36
C VAL A 467 15.72 -16.62 -0.09
N SER A 468 16.77 -15.82 -0.25
CA SER A 468 17.52 -15.18 0.84
C SER A 468 17.33 -13.66 0.81
N LYS A 469 17.83 -12.97 1.84
CA LYS A 469 17.86 -11.50 1.87
C LYS A 469 18.54 -10.91 0.64
N THR A 470 19.63 -11.51 0.17
CA THR A 470 20.35 -11.05 -1.03
C THR A 470 19.50 -11.18 -2.30
N HIS A 471 18.69 -12.22 -2.44
CA HIS A 471 17.76 -12.33 -3.58
C HIS A 471 16.73 -11.19 -3.53
N ALA A 472 16.19 -10.94 -2.33
CA ALA A 472 15.20 -9.91 -2.11
C ALA A 472 15.78 -8.49 -2.30
N ASP A 473 17.05 -8.26 -1.96
CA ASP A 473 17.77 -7.00 -2.24
C ASP A 473 17.88 -6.74 -3.74
N ILE A 474 18.32 -7.73 -4.52
CA ILE A 474 18.43 -7.62 -5.98
C ILE A 474 17.05 -7.38 -6.59
N ALA A 475 16.04 -8.14 -6.14
CA ALA A 475 14.65 -7.96 -6.60
C ALA A 475 14.14 -6.55 -6.30
N PHE A 476 14.36 -6.03 -5.08
CA PHE A 476 13.99 -4.67 -4.71
C PHE A 476 14.64 -3.63 -5.62
N ASN A 477 15.95 -3.73 -5.86
CA ASN A 477 16.66 -2.79 -6.73
C ASN A 477 16.12 -2.80 -8.16
N ILE A 478 15.72 -3.96 -8.69
CA ILE A 478 15.06 -4.04 -10.01
C ILE A 478 13.78 -3.19 -10.02
N TYR A 479 12.91 -3.33 -9.01
CA TYR A 479 11.67 -2.57 -8.94
C TYR A 479 11.89 -1.08 -8.69
N GLU A 480 12.84 -0.71 -7.81
CA GLU A 480 13.18 0.70 -7.59
C GLU A 480 13.76 1.35 -8.84
N THR A 481 14.49 0.62 -9.69
CA THR A 481 14.98 1.14 -10.97
C THR A 481 13.83 1.32 -11.97
N LEU A 482 12.91 0.35 -12.03
CA LEU A 482 11.82 0.36 -13.01
C LEU A 482 10.69 1.33 -12.63
N VAL A 483 10.37 1.44 -11.34
CA VAL A 483 9.30 2.28 -10.79
C VAL A 483 9.78 2.91 -9.48
N PRO A 484 10.62 3.97 -9.54
CA PRO A 484 11.24 4.57 -8.36
C PRO A 484 10.25 5.00 -7.28
N GLY A 485 10.55 4.64 -6.03
CA GLY A 485 9.72 5.00 -4.89
C GLY A 485 8.37 4.29 -4.86
N TRP A 486 8.13 3.28 -5.71
CA TRP A 486 6.87 2.53 -5.66
C TRP A 486 6.83 1.50 -4.54
N LEU A 487 7.96 0.86 -4.17
CA LEU A 487 7.99 -0.08 -3.05
C LEU A 487 8.22 0.65 -1.72
N PRO A 488 7.62 0.20 -0.60
CA PRO A 488 7.96 0.70 0.72
C PRO A 488 9.43 0.42 1.03
N HIS A 489 10.04 1.28 1.84
CA HIS A 489 11.45 1.19 2.16
C HIS A 489 11.86 -0.22 2.65
N PHE A 490 12.77 -0.88 1.94
CA PHE A 490 13.09 -2.30 2.06
C PHE A 490 13.57 -2.79 3.45
N SER A 491 13.85 -1.88 4.38
CA SER A 491 14.33 -2.20 5.74
C SER A 491 13.43 -3.13 6.56
N TRP A 492 12.19 -3.39 6.13
CA TRP A 492 11.25 -4.28 6.80
C TRP A 492 11.45 -5.76 6.41
N LEU A 493 12.39 -6.11 5.54
CA LEU A 493 12.82 -7.50 5.31
C LEU A 493 14.25 -7.68 5.82
N VAL A 494 14.42 -8.20 7.03
CA VAL A 494 15.75 -8.26 7.68
C VAL A 494 16.46 -9.57 7.39
N LYS A 495 15.82 -10.69 7.72
CA LYS A 495 16.42 -12.02 7.59
C LYS A 495 15.36 -13.09 7.36
N ALA A 496 15.65 -14.01 6.45
CA ALA A 496 14.88 -15.22 6.23
C ALA A 496 15.51 -16.41 6.96
N LYS A 497 14.67 -17.30 7.51
CA LYS A 497 15.11 -18.59 8.07
C LYS A 497 14.12 -19.69 7.71
N THR A 498 14.65 -20.88 7.46
CA THR A 498 13.82 -22.08 7.26
C THR A 498 13.41 -22.66 8.60
N TYR A 499 12.13 -22.98 8.73
CA TYR A 499 11.57 -23.67 9.88
C TYR A 499 10.91 -24.96 9.43
N ARG A 500 10.77 -25.91 10.36
CA ARG A 500 10.08 -27.18 10.15
C ARG A 500 9.04 -27.39 11.24
N HIS A 501 7.86 -27.83 10.85
CA HIS A 501 6.79 -28.24 11.76
C HIS A 501 6.04 -29.41 11.13
N GLU A 502 5.77 -30.48 11.89
CA GLU A 502 5.07 -31.67 11.38
C GLU A 502 5.62 -32.21 10.04
N GLY A 503 6.95 -32.24 9.90
CA GLY A 503 7.62 -32.72 8.68
C GLY A 503 7.65 -31.73 7.51
N VAL A 504 6.81 -30.70 7.48
CA VAL A 504 6.80 -29.69 6.41
C VAL A 504 7.72 -28.52 6.72
N ARG A 505 8.41 -28.01 5.70
CA ARG A 505 9.28 -26.82 5.78
C ARG A 505 8.58 -25.58 5.24
N CYS A 506 8.89 -24.43 5.85
CA CYS A 506 8.48 -23.10 5.40
C CYS A 506 9.60 -22.08 5.63
N ARG A 507 9.50 -20.91 4.99
CA ARG A 507 10.41 -19.77 5.18
C ARG A 507 9.72 -18.69 6.00
N LEU A 508 10.29 -18.31 7.14
CA LEU A 508 9.80 -17.16 7.90
C LEU A 508 10.80 -16.02 7.83
N TRP A 509 10.28 -14.82 7.61
CA TRP A 509 11.03 -13.58 7.52
C TRP A 509 10.84 -12.76 8.79
N THR A 510 11.94 -12.24 9.29
CA THR A 510 11.95 -11.24 10.36
C THR A 510 11.86 -9.86 9.73
N SER A 511 11.00 -9.02 10.30
CA SER A 511 10.76 -7.66 9.79
C SER A 511 11.46 -6.59 10.56
#